data_AF-A0A661JIM0-F1
#
_entry.id   AF-A0A661JIM0-F1
#
_cell.length_a   1.000
_cell.length_b   1.000
_cell.length_c   1.000
_cell.angle_alpha   90.00
_cell.angle_beta   90.00
_cell.angle_gamma   90.00
#
_symmetry.space_group_name_H-M   'P 1'
#
loop_
_entity.id
_entity.type
_entity.pdbx_description
1 polymer ?
#
loop_
_entity_poly.entity_id
_entity_poly.type
_entity_poly.pdbx_seq_one_letter_code
_entity_poly.pdbx_strand_id
1 'polypeptide(L)'
;MTSMVKKKRNLTREKREWIKERKSILLKEIVHQMLLAKIFFEELYENYKKSGQISFQKLEVWIGTEINKGSLWNLKDISHLLFRTDDSKFYEKIFDWTLGSIFHESMKLKEDVYLLEVYQKEGKVFTDNEKIPKDINSQELIKEYRTIMTRAKESTAEEMDNLQYLFSRGIEQLQKLIVNFKDDGLLIRFLIENEALYEHVYGKGSFRKLCEEIYDRGLEDAYILAGKNYREGGWYNEALEVLKKALSLNPRNEEIKRESIEIQKIVDSLK
;
A
#
# COMPACT_ATOMS: atom_id res chain seq x y z
N MET A 1 -4.28 -12.92 -35.44
CA MET A 1 -3.23 -13.91 -35.09
C MET A 1 -2.17 -13.11 -34.33
N THR A 2 -1.92 -13.27 -33.02
CA THR A 2 -1.80 -14.51 -32.24
C THR A 2 -2.10 -14.20 -30.75
N SER A 3 -2.54 -15.23 -30.03
CA SER A 3 -3.18 -15.24 -28.72
C SER A 3 -2.43 -14.57 -27.56
N MET A 4 -3.09 -13.62 -26.88
CA MET A 4 -2.95 -13.43 -25.43
C MET A 4 -4.18 -13.99 -24.71
N VAL A 5 -4.33 -15.31 -24.78
CA VAL A 5 -5.19 -16.03 -23.83
C VAL A 5 -4.48 -15.92 -22.49
N LYS A 6 -4.92 -14.99 -21.63
CA LYS A 6 -4.54 -14.97 -20.21
C LYS A 6 -4.88 -16.34 -19.64
N LYS A 7 -3.86 -17.17 -19.43
CA LYS A 7 -3.95 -18.45 -18.74
C LYS A 7 -4.50 -18.16 -17.34
N LYS A 8 -5.79 -18.44 -17.10
CA LYS A 8 -6.36 -18.43 -15.74
C LYS A 8 -5.44 -19.31 -14.89
N ARG A 9 -4.72 -18.70 -13.94
CA ARG A 9 -3.89 -19.46 -12.99
C ARG A 9 -4.85 -20.20 -12.07
N ASN A 10 -5.20 -21.44 -12.42
CA ASN A 10 -5.84 -22.35 -11.47
C ASN A 10 -4.84 -22.59 -10.33
N LEU A 11 -5.03 -21.88 -9.22
CA LEU A 11 -4.29 -22.11 -7.98
C LEU A 11 -4.50 -23.56 -7.53
N THR A 12 -3.42 -24.25 -7.20
CA THR A 12 -3.49 -25.59 -6.60
C THR A 12 -4.31 -25.55 -5.31
N ARG A 13 -4.96 -26.65 -4.95
CA ARG A 13 -5.75 -26.75 -3.71
C ARG A 13 -4.93 -26.35 -2.48
N GLU A 14 -3.70 -26.84 -2.39
CA GLU A 14 -2.75 -26.50 -1.31
C GLU A 14 -2.50 -25.00 -1.21
N LYS A 15 -2.33 -24.33 -2.36
CA LYS A 15 -2.11 -22.87 -2.37
C LYS A 15 -3.36 -22.11 -1.96
N ARG A 16 -4.56 -22.59 -2.29
CA ARG A 16 -5.82 -21.97 -1.85
C ARG A 16 -5.99 -22.09 -0.33
N GLU A 17 -5.72 -23.25 0.25
CA GLU A 17 -5.76 -23.45 1.71
C GLU A 17 -4.72 -22.57 2.42
N TRP A 18 -3.48 -22.51 1.90
CA TRP A 18 -2.44 -21.63 2.45
C TRP A 18 -2.85 -20.15 2.48
N ILE A 19 -3.49 -19.66 1.41
CA ILE A 19 -3.98 -18.28 1.33
C ILE A 19 -5.10 -18.06 2.34
N LYS A 20 -6.02 -19.03 2.46
CA LYS A 20 -7.15 -18.96 3.40
C LYS A 20 -6.67 -18.87 4.85
N GLU A 21 -5.71 -19.71 5.25
CA GLU A 21 -5.10 -19.70 6.59
C GLU A 21 -4.39 -18.38 6.91
N ARG A 22 -3.84 -17.70 5.90
CA ARG A 22 -3.03 -16.47 6.06
C ARG A 22 -3.78 -15.21 5.67
N LYS A 23 -5.08 -15.30 5.39
CA LYS A 23 -5.87 -14.18 4.86
C LYS A 23 -5.74 -12.93 5.72
N SER A 24 -5.90 -13.06 7.03
CA SER A 24 -5.80 -11.94 7.98
C SER A 24 -4.40 -11.30 7.98
N ILE A 25 -3.34 -12.10 7.93
CA ILE A 25 -1.96 -11.62 7.89
C ILE A 25 -1.69 -10.86 6.59
N LEU A 26 -2.11 -11.43 5.45
CA LEU A 26 -1.95 -10.81 4.14
C LEU A 26 -2.77 -9.53 4.02
N LEU A 27 -3.98 -9.50 4.57
CA LEU A 27 -4.84 -8.31 4.60
C LEU A 27 -4.21 -7.19 5.42
N LYS A 28 -3.75 -7.51 6.65
CA LYS A 28 -3.00 -6.57 7.50
C LYS A 28 -1.79 -6.00 6.75
N GLU A 29 -1.08 -6.85 6.00
CA GLU A 29 0.10 -6.41 5.25
C GLU A 29 -0.27 -5.50 4.06
N ILE A 30 -1.35 -5.79 3.34
CA ILE A 30 -1.87 -4.91 2.28
C ILE A 30 -2.22 -3.55 2.85
N VAL A 31 -2.94 -3.49 3.97
CA VAL A 31 -3.33 -2.23 4.60
C VAL A 31 -2.09 -1.45 5.02
N HIS A 32 -1.16 -2.09 5.72
CA HIS A 32 0.08 -1.46 6.15
C HIS A 32 0.89 -0.88 4.97
N GLN A 33 1.16 -1.70 3.96
CA GLN A 33 1.98 -1.32 2.82
C GLN A 33 1.30 -0.26 1.95
N MET A 34 -0.04 -0.29 1.82
CA MET A 34 -0.77 0.73 1.07
C MET A 34 -0.73 2.09 1.76
N LEU A 35 -0.84 2.13 3.10
CA LEU A 35 -0.68 3.38 3.87
C LEU A 35 0.74 3.94 3.70
N LEU A 36 1.76 3.10 3.82
CA LEU A 36 3.16 3.53 3.61
C LEU A 36 3.42 3.99 2.17
N ALA A 37 2.88 3.27 1.17
CA ALA A 37 3.02 3.65 -0.24
C ALA A 37 2.38 5.00 -0.54
N LYS A 38 1.23 5.30 0.09
CA LYS A 38 0.58 6.61 -0.02
C LYS A 38 1.45 7.73 0.55
N ILE A 39 2.01 7.55 1.74
CA ILE A 39 2.90 8.55 2.37
C ILE A 39 4.14 8.78 1.51
N PHE A 40 4.79 7.70 1.08
CA PHE A 40 5.95 7.79 0.20
C PHE A 40 5.63 8.56 -1.09
N PHE A 41 4.48 8.28 -1.70
CA PHE A 41 4.06 8.96 -2.92
C PHE A 41 3.73 10.43 -2.68
N GLU A 42 3.10 10.80 -1.56
CA GLU A 42 2.84 12.21 -1.23
C GLU A 42 4.16 12.99 -1.05
N GLU A 43 5.14 12.41 -0.36
CA GLU A 43 6.47 13.01 -0.26
C GLU A 43 7.14 13.15 -1.63
N LEU A 44 7.01 12.14 -2.49
CA LEU A 44 7.53 12.17 -3.85
C LEU A 44 6.87 13.29 -4.68
N TYR A 45 5.54 13.40 -4.61
CA TYR A 45 4.73 14.37 -5.34
C TYR A 45 5.01 15.80 -4.89
N GLU A 46 5.10 16.04 -3.59
CA GLU A 46 5.46 17.35 -3.04
C GLU A 46 6.87 17.79 -3.45
N ASN A 47 7.84 16.87 -3.41
CA ASN A 47 9.20 17.16 -3.86
C ASN A 47 9.25 17.44 -5.36
N TYR A 48 8.47 16.70 -6.15
CA TYR A 48 8.33 16.95 -7.58
C TYR A 48 7.72 18.33 -7.86
N LYS A 49 6.63 18.71 -7.19
CA LYS A 49 6.02 20.04 -7.36
C LYS A 49 6.97 21.19 -7.02
N LYS A 50 7.87 21.00 -6.04
CA LYS A 50 8.86 22.02 -5.64
C LYS A 50 10.07 22.11 -6.56
N SER A 51 10.58 20.98 -7.05
CA SER A 51 11.86 20.90 -7.76
C SER A 51 11.73 20.66 -9.26
N GLY A 52 10.58 20.16 -9.73
CA GLY A 52 10.39 19.66 -11.09
C GLY A 52 11.20 18.40 -11.41
N GLN A 53 11.79 17.74 -10.40
CA GLN A 53 12.68 16.60 -10.58
C GLN A 53 12.29 15.45 -9.66
N ILE A 54 12.57 14.23 -10.12
CA ILE A 54 12.37 12.99 -9.39
C ILE A 54 13.66 12.20 -9.48
N SER A 55 14.06 11.57 -8.38
CA SER A 55 15.24 10.72 -8.35
C SER A 55 14.90 9.31 -8.83
N PHE A 56 15.62 8.83 -9.85
CA PHE A 56 15.54 7.46 -10.33
C PHE A 56 15.82 6.46 -9.21
N GLN A 57 16.86 6.70 -8.40
CA GLN A 57 17.23 5.83 -7.29
C GLN A 57 16.09 5.63 -6.29
N LYS A 58 15.33 6.70 -5.99
CA LYS A 58 14.15 6.59 -5.10
C LYS A 58 13.08 5.69 -5.70
N LEU A 59 12.80 5.84 -7.00
CA LEU A 59 11.84 4.98 -7.72
C LEU A 59 12.34 3.54 -7.84
N GLU A 60 13.64 3.35 -8.04
CA GLU A 60 14.28 2.04 -8.11
C GLU A 60 14.15 1.28 -6.80
N VAL A 61 14.37 1.92 -5.64
CA VAL A 61 14.18 1.27 -4.34
C VAL A 61 12.70 0.98 -4.06
N TRP A 62 11.81 1.90 -4.42
CA TRP A 62 10.38 1.78 -4.14
C TRP A 62 9.69 0.72 -5.01
N ILE A 63 10.01 0.69 -6.30
CA ILE A 63 9.38 -0.20 -7.28
C ILE A 63 10.22 -1.47 -7.47
N GLY A 64 11.53 -1.32 -7.57
CA GLY A 64 12.46 -2.42 -7.85
C GLY A 64 12.42 -2.91 -9.29
N THR A 65 12.89 -4.13 -9.45
CA THR A 65 12.92 -4.91 -10.69
C THR A 65 12.24 -6.25 -10.46
N GLU A 66 12.06 -7.03 -11.53
CA GLU A 66 11.47 -8.37 -11.41
C GLU A 66 12.29 -9.30 -10.49
N ILE A 67 13.62 -9.14 -10.50
CA ILE A 67 14.56 -9.94 -9.69
C ILE A 67 14.80 -9.36 -8.28
N ASN A 68 14.66 -8.04 -8.10
CA ASN A 68 14.84 -7.36 -6.83
C ASN A 68 13.67 -6.40 -6.59
N LYS A 69 12.61 -6.90 -5.97
CA LYS A 69 11.33 -6.22 -5.84
C LYS A 69 11.34 -5.18 -4.73
N GLY A 70 10.87 -3.97 -5.06
CA GLY A 70 10.62 -2.91 -4.09
C GLY A 70 9.31 -3.10 -3.33
N SER A 71 9.04 -2.21 -2.38
CA SER A 71 7.84 -2.28 -1.53
C SER A 71 6.53 -2.18 -2.33
N LEU A 72 6.47 -1.34 -3.36
CA LEU A 72 5.27 -1.22 -4.21
C LEU A 72 5.00 -2.51 -5.00
N TRP A 73 6.05 -3.15 -5.51
CA TRP A 73 5.92 -4.42 -6.21
C TRP A 73 5.42 -5.52 -5.27
N ASN A 74 6.00 -5.62 -4.08
CA ASN A 74 5.58 -6.59 -3.07
C ASN A 74 4.11 -6.37 -2.66
N LEU A 75 3.68 -5.13 -2.44
CA LEU A 75 2.28 -4.79 -2.18
C LEU A 75 1.36 -5.29 -3.31
N LYS A 76 1.72 -5.00 -4.57
CA LYS A 76 0.97 -5.46 -5.74
C LYS A 76 0.94 -6.98 -5.85
N ASP A 77 2.01 -7.68 -5.54
CA ASP A 77 2.05 -9.15 -5.57
C ASP A 77 1.21 -9.79 -4.46
N ILE A 78 1.20 -9.21 -3.24
CA ILE A 78 0.35 -9.67 -2.14
C ILE A 78 -1.13 -9.47 -2.49
N SER A 79 -1.49 -8.31 -3.05
CA SER A 79 -2.87 -8.04 -3.49
C SER A 79 -3.32 -9.01 -4.59
N HIS A 80 -2.47 -9.23 -5.61
CA HIS A 80 -2.74 -10.22 -6.65
C HIS A 80 -2.93 -11.63 -6.08
N LEU A 81 -2.12 -11.99 -5.08
CA LEU A 81 -2.21 -13.30 -4.43
C LEU A 81 -3.53 -13.46 -3.69
N LEU A 82 -3.99 -12.41 -3.01
CA LEU A 82 -5.18 -12.45 -2.15
C LEU A 82 -6.50 -12.29 -2.92
N PHE A 83 -6.52 -11.42 -3.94
CA PHE A 83 -7.77 -10.96 -4.56
C PHE A 83 -7.97 -11.41 -6.02
N ARG A 84 -7.02 -12.14 -6.63
CA ARG A 84 -7.23 -12.79 -7.94
C ARG A 84 -7.67 -14.23 -7.78
N THR A 85 -8.72 -14.42 -7.00
CA THR A 85 -9.41 -15.70 -6.86
C THR A 85 -10.82 -15.60 -7.45
N ASP A 86 -11.40 -16.73 -7.82
CA ASP A 86 -12.76 -16.76 -8.39
C ASP A 86 -13.80 -16.21 -7.38
N ASP A 87 -13.55 -16.42 -6.08
CA ASP A 87 -14.43 -16.05 -4.96
C ASP A 87 -14.25 -14.59 -4.51
N SER A 88 -13.35 -13.82 -5.13
CA SER A 88 -13.06 -12.46 -4.68
C SER A 88 -14.25 -11.52 -4.86
N LYS A 89 -14.51 -10.73 -3.82
CA LYS A 89 -15.64 -9.78 -3.75
C LYS A 89 -15.40 -8.56 -4.65
N PHE A 90 -16.46 -7.77 -4.86
CA PHE A 90 -16.40 -6.58 -5.73
C PHE A 90 -15.31 -5.57 -5.31
N TYR A 91 -15.29 -5.16 -4.04
CA TYR A 91 -14.30 -4.19 -3.54
C TYR A 91 -12.88 -4.76 -3.50
N GLU A 92 -12.72 -6.08 -3.29
CA GLU A 92 -11.41 -6.75 -3.39
C GLU A 92 -10.85 -6.67 -4.82
N LYS A 93 -11.69 -6.93 -5.83
CA LYS A 93 -11.31 -6.86 -7.26
C LYS A 93 -10.99 -5.44 -7.70
N ILE A 94 -11.79 -4.46 -7.32
CA ILE A 94 -11.55 -3.06 -7.67
C ILE A 94 -10.27 -2.54 -7.03
N PHE A 95 -10.01 -2.89 -5.76
CA PHE A 95 -8.77 -2.53 -5.10
C PHE A 95 -7.55 -3.16 -5.79
N ASP A 96 -7.59 -4.47 -6.13
CA ASP A 96 -6.54 -5.15 -6.90
C ASP A 96 -6.25 -4.45 -8.23
N TRP A 97 -7.31 -4.06 -8.96
CA TRP A 97 -7.16 -3.39 -10.25
C TRP A 97 -6.55 -2.01 -10.10
N THR A 98 -7.01 -1.21 -9.13
CA THR A 98 -6.46 0.12 -8.88
C THR A 98 -4.98 0.03 -8.49
N LEU A 99 -4.62 -0.92 -7.62
CA LEU A 99 -3.22 -1.14 -7.25
C LEU A 99 -2.36 -1.62 -8.42
N GLY A 100 -2.91 -2.46 -9.29
CA GLY A 100 -2.28 -2.82 -10.56
C GLY A 100 -2.02 -1.59 -11.43
N SER A 101 -2.98 -0.68 -11.55
CA SER A 101 -2.81 0.57 -12.28
C SER A 101 -1.76 1.49 -11.65
N ILE A 102 -1.74 1.65 -10.32
CA ILE A 102 -0.70 2.40 -9.60
C ILE A 102 0.69 1.84 -9.94
N PHE A 103 0.83 0.51 -9.88
CA PHE A 103 2.10 -0.15 -10.18
C PHE A 103 2.53 0.07 -11.64
N HIS A 104 1.61 -0.06 -12.60
CA HIS A 104 1.90 0.18 -14.01
C HIS A 104 2.29 1.64 -14.29
N GLU A 105 1.55 2.59 -13.71
CA GLU A 105 1.85 4.02 -13.85
C GLU A 105 3.22 4.35 -13.24
N SER A 106 3.54 3.77 -12.09
CA SER A 106 4.85 3.94 -11.43
C SER A 106 6.00 3.36 -12.24
N MET A 107 5.77 2.23 -12.95
CA MET A 107 6.78 1.65 -13.84
C MET A 107 7.10 2.57 -15.02
N LYS A 108 6.08 3.16 -15.66
CA LYS A 108 6.30 4.13 -16.74
C LYS A 108 7.04 5.37 -16.25
N LEU A 109 6.62 5.92 -15.10
CA LEU A 109 7.32 7.02 -14.43
C LEU A 109 8.80 6.71 -14.19
N LYS A 110 9.10 5.50 -13.70
CA LYS A 110 10.49 5.08 -13.47
C LYS A 110 11.28 5.05 -14.77
N GLU A 111 10.69 4.58 -15.87
CA GLU A 111 11.33 4.55 -17.19
C GLU A 111 11.59 5.96 -17.72
N ASP A 112 10.62 6.88 -17.64
CA ASP A 112 10.81 8.26 -18.09
C ASP A 112 11.82 9.02 -17.22
N VAL A 113 11.80 8.83 -15.90
CA VAL A 113 12.79 9.42 -14.99
C VAL A 113 14.19 8.84 -15.26
N TYR A 114 14.30 7.55 -15.56
CA TYR A 114 15.58 6.94 -15.99
C TYR A 114 16.11 7.63 -17.25
N LEU A 115 15.27 7.79 -18.27
CA LEU A 115 15.64 8.51 -19.49
C LEU A 115 16.10 9.94 -19.15
N LEU A 116 15.34 10.67 -18.34
CA LEU A 116 15.71 12.04 -17.97
C LEU A 116 17.06 12.12 -17.24
N GLU A 117 17.35 11.21 -16.30
CA GLU A 117 18.61 11.22 -15.56
C GLU A 117 19.81 10.73 -16.39
N VAL A 118 19.67 9.63 -17.12
CA VAL A 118 20.75 9.06 -17.94
C VAL A 118 21.08 10.01 -19.08
N TYR A 119 20.07 10.51 -19.78
CA TYR A 119 20.29 11.42 -20.89
C TYR A 119 20.79 12.78 -20.39
N GLN A 120 20.42 13.28 -19.21
CA GLN A 120 21.09 14.47 -18.66
C GLN A 120 22.60 14.26 -18.43
N LYS A 121 23.01 13.06 -17.99
CA LYS A 121 24.41 12.73 -17.75
C LYS A 121 25.18 12.54 -19.06
N GLU A 122 24.59 11.81 -20.01
CA GLU A 122 25.23 11.44 -21.28
C GLU A 122 25.01 12.45 -22.41
N GLY A 123 23.99 13.30 -22.34
CA GLY A 123 23.65 14.33 -23.32
C GLY A 123 24.77 15.35 -23.54
N LYS A 124 25.65 15.51 -22.55
CA LYS A 124 26.90 16.29 -22.69
C LYS A 124 27.78 15.75 -23.83
N VAL A 125 27.78 14.43 -24.04
CA VAL A 125 28.54 13.76 -25.11
C VAL A 125 28.04 14.16 -26.51
N PHE A 126 26.73 14.40 -26.65
CA PHE A 126 26.12 14.81 -27.93
C PHE A 126 26.10 16.33 -28.15
N THR A 127 26.46 17.12 -27.12
CA THR A 127 26.69 18.55 -27.25
C THR A 127 28.17 18.92 -27.40
N ASP A 128 29.08 18.01 -27.06
CA ASP A 128 30.52 18.14 -27.31
C ASP A 128 30.87 17.71 -28.75
N ASN A 129 31.04 18.71 -29.62
CA ASN A 129 31.31 18.53 -31.05
C ASN A 129 32.55 17.66 -31.38
N GLU A 130 33.50 17.50 -30.46
CA GLU A 130 34.75 16.77 -30.72
C GLU A 130 34.57 15.24 -30.83
N LYS A 131 33.45 14.69 -30.32
CA LYS A 131 33.21 13.24 -30.29
C LYS A 131 32.20 12.74 -31.33
N ILE A 132 31.60 13.64 -32.10
CA ILE A 132 30.60 13.29 -33.11
C ILE A 132 31.31 12.96 -34.44
N PRO A 133 31.11 11.75 -35.01
CA PRO A 133 31.64 11.41 -36.32
C PRO A 133 31.23 12.43 -37.39
N LYS A 134 32.15 12.75 -38.32
CA LYS A 134 31.95 13.83 -39.32
C LYS A 134 30.84 13.55 -40.33
N ASP A 135 30.43 12.29 -40.47
CA ASP A 135 29.34 11.83 -41.32
C ASP A 135 27.96 11.98 -40.67
N ILE A 136 27.88 12.33 -39.38
CA ILE A 136 26.62 12.53 -38.66
C ILE A 136 26.19 13.99 -38.70
N ASN A 137 24.91 14.22 -39.02
CA ASN A 137 24.26 15.51 -38.88
C ASN A 137 23.97 15.83 -37.41
N SER A 138 24.91 16.52 -36.76
CA SER A 138 24.81 16.87 -35.33
C SER A 138 23.57 17.70 -35.00
N GLN A 139 23.10 18.57 -35.91
CA GLN A 139 21.91 19.40 -35.66
C GLN A 139 20.62 18.58 -35.59
N GLU A 140 20.49 17.58 -36.46
CA GLU A 140 19.35 16.67 -36.47
C GLU A 140 19.33 15.78 -35.23
N LEU A 141 20.49 15.24 -34.84
CA LEU A 141 20.65 14.44 -33.62
C LEU A 141 20.29 15.25 -32.36
N ILE A 142 20.76 16.51 -32.26
CA ILE A 142 20.41 17.39 -31.14
C ILE A 142 18.91 17.67 -31.11
N LYS A 143 18.27 17.83 -32.28
CA LYS A 143 16.81 18.05 -32.37
C LYS A 143 16.04 16.82 -31.89
N GLU A 144 16.40 15.63 -32.35
CA GLU A 144 15.80 14.37 -31.91
C GLU A 144 15.95 14.17 -30.40
N TYR A 145 17.17 14.39 -29.88
CA TYR A 145 17.46 14.34 -28.45
C TYR A 145 16.54 15.28 -27.65
N ARG A 146 16.39 16.54 -28.10
CA ARG A 146 15.48 17.50 -27.44
C ARG A 146 14.04 17.01 -27.48
N THR A 147 13.57 16.42 -28.58
CA THR A 147 12.22 15.87 -28.68
C THR A 147 11.98 14.73 -27.70
N ILE A 148 12.94 13.80 -27.56
CA ILE A 148 12.84 12.70 -26.58
C ILE A 148 12.74 13.26 -25.15
N MET A 149 13.61 14.22 -24.82
CA MET A 149 13.63 14.83 -23.49
C MET A 149 12.35 15.62 -23.17
N THR A 150 11.80 16.34 -24.14
CA THR A 150 10.53 17.04 -23.97
C THR A 150 9.39 16.06 -23.70
N ARG A 151 9.30 14.98 -24.49
CA ARG A 151 8.27 13.96 -24.31
C ARG A 151 8.36 13.26 -22.95
N ALA A 152 9.56 12.89 -22.51
CA ALA A 152 9.76 12.25 -21.21
C ALA A 152 9.36 13.20 -20.05
N LYS A 153 9.64 14.51 -20.16
CA LYS A 153 9.19 15.51 -19.17
C LYS A 153 7.67 15.66 -19.14
N GLU A 154 7.03 15.75 -20.30
CA GLU A 154 5.58 15.87 -20.42
C GLU A 154 4.89 14.63 -19.85
N SER A 155 5.39 13.43 -20.20
CA SER A 155 4.90 12.15 -19.69
C SER A 155 5.07 12.02 -18.18
N THR A 156 6.26 12.37 -17.64
CA THR A 156 6.49 12.39 -16.18
C THR A 156 5.47 13.26 -15.45
N ALA A 157 5.10 14.42 -16.01
CA ALA A 157 4.12 15.29 -15.39
C ALA A 157 2.72 14.66 -15.38
N GLU A 158 2.30 14.07 -16.51
CA GLU A 158 1.02 13.37 -16.63
C GLU A 158 0.95 12.16 -15.68
N GLU A 159 2.02 11.37 -15.60
CA GLU A 159 2.12 10.18 -14.75
C GLU A 159 2.03 10.53 -13.27
N MET A 160 2.64 11.64 -12.85
CA MET A 160 2.53 12.12 -11.47
C MET A 160 1.10 12.52 -11.12
N ASP A 161 0.39 13.20 -12.02
CA ASP A 161 -1.01 13.58 -11.79
C ASP A 161 -1.93 12.35 -11.83
N ASN A 162 -1.66 11.38 -12.73
CA ASN A 162 -2.36 10.11 -12.78
C ASN A 162 -2.15 9.29 -11.49
N LEU A 163 -0.92 9.21 -10.99
CA LEU A 163 -0.62 8.54 -9.72
C LEU A 163 -1.34 9.23 -8.56
N GLN A 164 -1.39 10.56 -8.52
CA GLN A 164 -2.13 11.29 -7.49
C GLN A 164 -3.61 10.94 -7.49
N TYR A 165 -4.22 10.86 -8.67
CA TYR A 165 -5.60 10.39 -8.81
C TYR A 165 -5.75 8.94 -8.34
N LEU A 166 -4.92 8.02 -8.84
CA LEU A 166 -5.00 6.60 -8.53
C LEU A 166 -4.78 6.30 -7.05
N PHE A 167 -3.84 6.96 -6.38
CA PHE A 167 -3.63 6.83 -4.94
C PHE A 167 -4.83 7.34 -4.15
N SER A 168 -5.45 8.45 -4.57
CA SER A 168 -6.68 8.96 -3.94
C SER A 168 -7.81 7.92 -4.03
N ARG A 169 -8.04 7.36 -5.23
CA ARG A 169 -9.01 6.27 -5.43
C ARG A 169 -8.64 5.01 -4.64
N GLY A 170 -7.35 4.65 -4.58
CA GLY A 170 -6.86 3.47 -3.89
C GLY A 170 -7.09 3.54 -2.37
N ILE A 171 -6.89 4.71 -1.77
CA ILE A 171 -7.11 4.94 -0.33
C ILE A 171 -8.60 4.96 0.02
N GLU A 172 -9.47 5.52 -0.82
CA GLU A 172 -10.92 5.40 -0.65
C GLU A 172 -11.37 3.92 -0.69
N GLN A 173 -10.86 3.16 -1.65
CA GLN A 173 -11.18 1.74 -1.80
C GLN A 173 -10.62 0.90 -0.66
N LEU A 174 -9.42 1.22 -0.16
CA LEU A 174 -8.84 0.58 1.02
C LEU A 174 -9.74 0.74 2.24
N GLN A 175 -10.33 1.92 2.43
CA GLN A 175 -11.25 2.14 3.54
C GLN A 175 -12.49 1.24 3.42
N LYS A 176 -13.08 1.13 2.21
CA LYS A 176 -14.20 0.20 1.98
C LYS A 176 -13.79 -1.27 2.15
N LEU A 177 -12.55 -1.61 1.83
CA LEU A 177 -12.00 -2.93 2.09
C LEU A 177 -11.92 -3.20 3.60
N ILE A 178 -11.38 -2.26 4.40
CA ILE A 178 -11.32 -2.36 5.86
C ILE A 178 -12.71 -2.56 6.46
N VAL A 179 -13.72 -1.79 6.02
CA VAL A 179 -15.11 -1.94 6.45
C VAL A 179 -15.65 -3.35 6.18
N ASN A 180 -15.33 -3.94 5.03
CA ASN A 180 -15.74 -5.32 4.69
C ASN A 180 -15.05 -6.39 5.55
N PHE A 181 -13.97 -6.05 6.24
CA PHE A 181 -13.20 -6.92 7.12
C PHE A 181 -13.22 -6.43 8.57
N LYS A 182 -14.26 -5.69 8.97
CA LYS A 182 -14.41 -5.16 10.33
C LYS A 182 -14.40 -6.22 11.44
N ASP A 183 -14.72 -7.48 11.11
CA ASP A 183 -14.71 -8.58 12.07
C ASP A 183 -13.36 -9.31 12.14
N ASP A 184 -12.37 -8.92 11.31
CA ASP A 184 -11.02 -9.48 11.35
C ASP A 184 -10.24 -8.88 12.53
N GLY A 185 -10.16 -9.64 13.63
CA GLY A 185 -9.53 -9.18 14.86
C GLY A 185 -8.05 -8.78 14.71
N LEU A 186 -7.30 -9.44 13.81
CA LEU A 186 -5.90 -9.09 13.55
C LEU A 186 -5.78 -7.75 12.83
N LEU A 187 -6.66 -7.48 11.85
CA LEU A 187 -6.70 -6.20 11.16
C LEU A 187 -7.04 -5.06 12.13
N ILE A 188 -8.05 -5.25 12.99
CA ILE A 188 -8.50 -4.21 13.93
C ILE A 188 -7.45 -3.95 15.01
N ARG A 189 -6.84 -5.01 15.55
CA ARG A 189 -5.66 -4.91 16.41
C ARG A 189 -4.55 -4.09 15.74
N PHE A 190 -4.20 -4.42 14.50
CA PHE A 190 -3.17 -3.70 13.75
C PHE A 190 -3.51 -2.20 13.61
N LEU A 191 -4.77 -1.85 13.29
CA LEU A 191 -5.19 -0.47 13.16
C LEU A 191 -5.12 0.31 14.49
N ILE A 192 -5.43 -0.34 15.62
CA ILE A 192 -5.26 0.26 16.96
C ILE A 192 -3.78 0.51 17.26
N GLU A 193 -2.91 -0.46 16.98
CA GLU A 193 -1.46 -0.33 17.18
C GLU A 193 -0.86 0.75 16.27
N ASN A 194 -1.46 0.98 15.10
CA ASN A 194 -0.97 1.89 14.06
C ASN A 194 -1.93 3.04 13.78
N GLU A 195 -2.65 3.49 14.81
CA GLU A 195 -3.64 4.59 14.69
C GLU A 195 -3.01 5.83 14.06
N ALA A 196 -1.80 6.21 14.50
CA ALA A 196 -1.08 7.36 13.97
C ALA A 196 -0.78 7.25 12.46
N LEU A 197 -0.45 6.05 11.96
CA LEU A 197 -0.21 5.83 10.54
C LEU A 197 -1.51 5.95 9.73
N TYR A 198 -2.60 5.36 10.24
CA TYR A 198 -3.91 5.49 9.62
C TYR A 198 -4.38 6.95 9.58
N GLU A 199 -4.25 7.67 10.70
CA GLU A 199 -4.65 9.07 10.80
C GLU A 199 -3.75 10.02 10.00
N HIS A 200 -2.50 9.65 9.74
CA HIS A 200 -1.65 10.41 8.82
C HIS A 200 -2.24 10.42 7.41
N VAL A 201 -2.74 9.28 6.94
CA VAL A 201 -3.31 9.13 5.59
C VAL A 201 -4.74 9.65 5.48
N TYR A 202 -5.59 9.36 6.47
CA TYR A 202 -7.02 9.70 6.43
C TYR A 202 -7.38 10.98 7.21
N GLY A 203 -6.40 11.62 7.85
CA GLY A 203 -6.57 12.80 8.68
C GLY A 203 -6.84 12.48 10.16
N LYS A 204 -6.56 13.47 11.02
CA LYS A 204 -6.73 13.36 12.47
C LYS A 204 -8.17 13.02 12.88
N GLY A 205 -8.33 12.09 13.80
CA GLY A 205 -9.63 11.60 14.27
C GLY A 205 -10.34 10.65 13.30
N SER A 206 -9.73 10.29 12.17
CA SER A 206 -10.34 9.41 11.18
C SER A 206 -10.50 7.98 11.67
N PHE A 207 -9.61 7.49 12.56
CA PHE A 207 -9.72 6.14 13.10
C PHE A 207 -10.95 6.01 14.01
N ARG A 208 -11.19 7.02 14.86
CA ARG A 208 -12.42 7.10 15.66
C ARG A 208 -13.67 7.08 14.77
N LYS A 209 -13.70 7.91 13.72
CA LYS A 209 -14.84 7.97 12.78
C LYS A 209 -15.07 6.63 12.08
N LEU A 210 -14.00 5.94 11.68
CA LEU A 210 -14.11 4.60 11.11
C LEU A 210 -14.76 3.64 12.12
N CYS A 211 -14.33 3.64 13.38
CA CYS A 211 -14.90 2.77 14.40
C CYS A 211 -16.38 3.07 14.63
N GLU A 212 -16.77 4.34 14.68
CA GLU A 212 -18.17 4.79 14.77
C GLU A 212 -19.02 4.42 13.55
N GLU A 213 -18.42 4.25 12.36
CA GLU A 213 -19.11 3.78 11.16
C GLU A 213 -19.35 2.26 11.18
N ILE A 214 -18.39 1.48 11.68
CA ILE A 214 -18.41 0.02 11.55
C ILE A 214 -18.97 -0.72 12.77
N TYR A 215 -19.01 -0.07 13.94
CA TYR A 215 -19.46 -0.65 15.20
C TYR A 215 -20.49 0.20 15.93
N ASP A 216 -21.46 -0.47 16.57
CA ASP A 216 -22.54 0.18 17.31
C ASP A 216 -22.03 0.99 18.51
N ARG A 217 -20.98 0.51 19.20
CA ARG A 217 -20.33 1.20 20.34
C ARG A 217 -19.00 1.86 19.96
N GLY A 218 -18.72 2.00 18.66
CA GLY A 218 -17.52 2.66 18.15
C GLY A 218 -16.21 2.04 18.66
N LEU A 219 -15.34 2.88 19.24
CA LEU A 219 -14.02 2.45 19.76
C LEU A 219 -14.11 1.38 20.85
N GLU A 220 -15.21 1.31 21.60
CA GLU A 220 -15.41 0.29 22.64
C GLU A 220 -15.40 -1.12 22.03
N ASP A 221 -16.14 -1.33 20.94
CA ASP A 221 -16.21 -2.60 20.22
C ASP A 221 -14.88 -2.96 19.56
N ALA A 222 -14.19 -1.97 18.98
CA ALA A 222 -12.86 -2.16 18.40
C ALA A 222 -11.86 -2.70 19.45
N TYR A 223 -11.85 -2.11 20.65
CA TYR A 223 -10.98 -2.55 21.73
C TYR A 223 -11.36 -3.92 22.30
N ILE A 224 -12.66 -4.23 22.38
CA ILE A 224 -13.13 -5.57 22.79
C ILE A 224 -12.65 -6.63 21.79
N LEU A 225 -12.84 -6.38 20.49
CA LEU A 225 -12.42 -7.29 19.43
C LEU A 225 -10.91 -7.52 19.44
N ALA A 226 -10.12 -6.45 19.59
CA ALA A 226 -8.67 -6.56 19.71
C ALA A 226 -8.26 -7.32 20.98
N GLY A 227 -8.90 -7.06 22.13
CA GLY A 227 -8.63 -7.75 23.39
C GLY A 227 -8.84 -9.26 23.29
N LYS A 228 -9.96 -9.68 22.69
CA LYS A 228 -10.24 -11.10 22.39
C LYS A 228 -9.18 -11.68 21.46
N ASN A 229 -8.80 -10.96 20.41
CA ASN A 229 -7.79 -11.41 19.46
C ASN A 229 -6.38 -11.57 20.10
N TYR A 230 -5.96 -10.64 20.97
CA TYR A 230 -4.72 -10.78 21.74
C TYR A 230 -4.76 -12.01 22.63
N ARG A 231 -5.86 -12.23 23.35
CA ARG A 231 -6.05 -13.39 24.24
C ARG A 231 -5.97 -14.70 23.48
N GLU A 232 -6.66 -14.82 22.34
CA GLU A 232 -6.60 -15.99 21.46
C GLU A 232 -5.18 -16.26 20.96
N GLY A 233 -4.39 -15.20 20.74
CA GLY A 233 -2.98 -15.30 20.38
C GLY A 233 -2.02 -15.53 21.55
N GLY A 234 -2.50 -15.62 22.80
CA GLY A 234 -1.67 -15.80 24.00
C GLY A 234 -0.99 -14.52 24.54
N TRP A 235 -1.31 -13.36 23.98
CA TRP A 235 -0.76 -12.05 24.35
C TRP A 235 -1.58 -11.42 25.48
N TYR A 236 -1.54 -12.04 26.67
CA TYR A 236 -2.47 -11.72 27.75
C TYR A 236 -2.28 -10.31 28.34
N ASN A 237 -1.05 -9.81 28.42
CA ASN A 237 -0.80 -8.48 28.96
C ASN A 237 -1.35 -7.39 28.03
N GLU A 238 -1.10 -7.55 26.73
CA GLU A 238 -1.59 -6.67 25.67
C GLU A 238 -3.13 -6.70 25.61
N ALA A 239 -3.73 -7.88 25.81
CA ALA A 239 -5.18 -8.02 25.93
C ALA A 239 -5.73 -7.19 27.10
N LEU A 240 -5.11 -7.24 28.28
CA LEU A 240 -5.52 -6.42 29.43
C LEU A 240 -5.32 -4.93 29.19
N GLU A 241 -4.24 -4.51 28.54
CA GLU A 241 -3.98 -3.11 28.22
C GLU A 241 -5.05 -2.53 27.30
N VAL A 242 -5.43 -3.26 26.23
CA VAL A 242 -6.47 -2.78 25.31
C VAL A 242 -7.86 -2.81 25.95
N LEU A 243 -8.18 -3.82 26.76
CA LEU A 243 -9.45 -3.87 27.49
C LEU A 243 -9.56 -2.78 28.55
N LYS A 244 -8.44 -2.34 29.14
CA LYS A 244 -8.41 -1.15 30.01
C LYS A 244 -8.81 0.12 29.27
N LYS A 245 -8.38 0.28 28.01
CA LYS A 245 -8.85 1.39 27.15
C LYS A 245 -10.36 1.28 26.92
N ALA A 246 -10.88 0.08 26.67
CA ALA A 246 -12.33 -0.15 26.54
C ALA A 246 -13.11 0.21 27.82
N LEU A 247 -12.63 -0.23 29.00
CA LEU A 247 -13.22 0.13 30.30
C LEU A 247 -13.19 1.64 30.57
N SER A 248 -12.18 2.35 30.07
CA SER A 248 -12.12 3.82 30.22
C SER A 248 -13.23 4.53 29.44
N LEU A 249 -13.70 3.93 28.34
CA LEU A 249 -14.84 4.44 27.57
C LEU A 249 -16.16 4.08 28.25
N ASN A 250 -16.29 2.85 28.74
CA ASN A 250 -17.49 2.37 29.41
C ASN A 250 -17.17 1.47 30.62
N PRO A 251 -17.04 2.05 31.83
CA PRO A 251 -16.68 1.31 33.04
C PRO A 251 -17.74 0.30 33.50
N ARG A 252 -18.97 0.38 32.97
CA ARG A 252 -20.10 -0.47 33.36
C ARG A 252 -20.34 -1.63 32.41
N ASN A 253 -19.54 -1.76 31.35
CA ASN A 253 -19.71 -2.88 30.43
C ASN A 253 -19.23 -4.20 31.08
N GLU A 254 -20.19 -5.08 31.36
CA GLU A 254 -19.94 -6.39 31.97
C GLU A 254 -19.20 -7.37 31.05
N GLU A 255 -19.29 -7.21 29.73
CA GLU A 255 -18.52 -8.00 28.76
C GLU A 255 -17.02 -7.75 28.93
N ILE A 256 -16.61 -6.48 28.97
CA ILE A 256 -15.19 -6.09 29.11
C ILE A 256 -14.63 -6.58 30.45
N LYS A 257 -15.41 -6.42 31.53
CA LYS A 257 -15.02 -6.90 32.87
C LYS A 257 -14.84 -8.41 32.88
N ARG A 258 -15.80 -9.17 32.30
CA ARG A 258 -15.73 -10.62 32.24
C ARG A 258 -14.49 -11.08 31.47
N GLU A 259 -14.24 -10.51 30.30
CA GLU A 259 -13.07 -10.80 29.48
C GLU A 259 -11.76 -10.52 30.24
N SER A 260 -11.68 -9.36 30.92
CA SER A 260 -10.50 -8.98 31.71
C SER A 260 -10.26 -9.94 32.88
N ILE A 261 -11.31 -10.37 33.57
CA ILE A 261 -11.21 -11.35 34.67
C ILE A 261 -10.75 -12.71 34.15
N GLU A 262 -11.27 -13.16 33.01
CA GLU A 262 -10.85 -14.42 32.39
C GLU A 262 -9.35 -14.40 32.04
N ILE A 263 -8.87 -13.32 31.43
CA ILE A 263 -7.46 -13.16 31.09
C ILE A 263 -6.61 -13.09 32.36
N GLN A 264 -7.02 -12.34 33.38
CA GLN A 264 -6.26 -12.20 34.61
C GLN A 264 -6.07 -13.56 35.32
N LYS A 265 -7.10 -14.42 35.34
CA LYS A 265 -6.97 -15.78 35.87
C LYS A 265 -5.92 -16.61 35.13
N ILE A 266 -5.86 -16.49 33.81
CA ILE A 266 -4.84 -17.18 33.01
C ILE A 266 -3.45 -16.65 33.38
N VAL A 267 -3.26 -15.33 33.42
CA VAL A 267 -1.97 -14.71 33.78
C VAL A 267 -1.51 -15.14 35.16
N ASP A 268 -2.42 -15.18 36.13
CA ASP A 268 -2.09 -15.60 37.50
C ASP A 268 -1.76 -17.09 37.59
N SER A 269 -2.36 -17.94 36.75
CA SER A 269 -2.04 -19.38 36.69
C SER A 269 -0.69 -19.70 36.05
N LEU A 270 -0.09 -18.74 35.32
CA LEU A 270 1.20 -18.88 34.65
C LEU A 270 2.38 -18.41 35.50
N LYS A 271 2.12 -17.85 36.68
CA LYS A 271 3.12 -17.41 37.67
C LYS A 271 3.37 -18.51 38.71
#